data_AF-A0A939RH34-F1
#
_entry.id   AF-A0A939RH34-F1
#
_cell.length_a   1.000
_cell.length_b   1.000
_cell.length_c   1.000
_cell.angle_alpha   90.00
_cell.angle_beta   90.00
_cell.angle_gamma   90.00
#
_symmetry.space_group_name_H-M   'P 1'
#
loop_
_entity.id
_entity.type
_entity.pdbx_description
1 polymer ?
#
loop_
_entity_poly.entity_id
_entity_poly.type
_entity_poly.pdbx_seq_one_letter_code
_entity_poly.pdbx_strand_id
1 'polypeptide(L)' 'KDVKTGEYVANSNSCSMCKRQIINSGIEKVYIRDTIDEYREIKVQDWIEDDESLAGKFGY' A
#
# COMPACT_ATOMS: atom_id res chain seq x y z
N LYS A 1 10.97 -2.75 -9.54
CA LYS A 1 12.19 -3.58 -9.59
C LYS A 1 13.08 -3.13 -8.43
N ASP A 2 13.72 -4.05 -7.74
CA ASP A 2 14.65 -3.70 -6.66
C ASP A 2 15.77 -2.84 -7.25
N VAL A 3 16.09 -1.73 -6.58
CA VAL A 3 17.03 -0.74 -7.12
C VAL A 3 18.47 -1.27 -7.12
N LYS A 4 18.79 -2.19 -6.20
CA LYS A 4 20.13 -2.75 -6.05
C LYS A 4 20.32 -3.99 -6.92
N THR A 5 19.32 -4.88 -6.97
CA THR A 5 19.44 -6.15 -7.71
C THR A 5 18.79 -6.14 -9.08
N GLY A 6 17.89 -5.18 -9.37
CA GLY A 6 17.14 -5.12 -10.63
C GLY A 6 16.03 -6.16 -10.74
N GLU A 7 15.86 -7.01 -9.72
CA GLU A 7 14.90 -8.10 -9.68
C GLU A 7 13.48 -7.61 -9.38
N TYR A 8 12.51 -8.52 -9.48
CA TYR A 8 11.13 -8.22 -9.12
C TYR A 8 10.99 -8.02 -7.61
N VAL A 9 10.24 -6.99 -7.19
CA VAL A 9 9.98 -6.73 -5.76
C VAL A 9 8.75 -7.53 -5.37
N ALA A 10 8.98 -8.71 -4.79
CA ALA A 10 7.91 -9.52 -4.25
C ALA A 10 7.16 -8.78 -3.14
N ASN A 11 5.84 -8.96 -3.07
CA ASN A 11 4.97 -8.40 -2.03
C ASN A 11 4.97 -6.86 -1.95
N SER A 12 5.33 -6.15 -3.02
CA SER A 12 5.40 -4.69 -3.02
C SER A 12 4.08 -4.04 -2.62
N ASN A 13 4.10 -3.06 -1.71
CA ASN A 13 2.90 -2.35 -1.25
C ASN A 13 3.08 -0.83 -1.41
N SER A 14 1.98 -0.09 -1.37
CA SER A 14 1.98 1.37 -1.38
C SER A 14 2.75 1.89 -0.16
N CYS A 15 3.61 2.88 -0.36
CA CYS A 15 4.26 3.59 0.75
C CYS A 15 3.24 4.44 1.52
N SER A 16 3.63 4.93 2.69
CA SER A 16 2.78 5.78 3.56
C SER A 16 2.16 6.97 2.80
N MET A 17 2.95 7.65 1.97
CA MET A 17 2.47 8.78 1.14
C MET A 17 1.40 8.37 0.13
N CYS A 18 1.61 7.25 -0.58
CA CYS A 18 0.65 6.76 -1.56
C CYS A 18 -0.63 6.25 -0.90
N LYS A 19 -0.52 5.52 0.21
CA LYS A 19 -1.68 5.07 1.00
C LYS A 19 -2.55 6.25 1.42
N ARG A 20 -1.94 7.34 1.90
CA ARG A 20 -2.67 8.54 2.28
C ARG A 20 -3.40 9.21 1.10
N GLN A 21 -2.78 9.26 -0.07
CA GLN A 21 -3.45 9.78 -1.27
C GLN A 21 -4.64 8.90 -1.69
N ILE A 22 -4.49 7.58 -1.64
CA ILE A 22 -5.55 6.62 -1.97
C ILE A 22 -6.73 6.72 -0.99
N ILE A 23 -6.44 6.85 0.31
CA ILE A 23 -7.48 7.07 1.34
C ILE A 23 -8.24 8.37 1.05
N ASN A 24 -7.50 9.47 0.83
CA ASN A 24 -8.09 10.79 0.61
C ASN A 24 -8.90 10.89 -0.68
N SER A 25 -8.64 10.05 -1.69
CA SER A 25 -9.42 10.03 -2.92
C SER A 25 -10.72 9.24 -2.81
N GLY A 26 -10.99 8.61 -1.66
CA GLY A 26 -12.24 7.87 -1.41
C GLY A 26 -12.31 6.53 -2.14
N ILE A 27 -11.16 5.92 -2.47
CA ILE A 27 -11.09 4.60 -3.08
C ILE A 27 -11.48 3.53 -2.04
N GLU A 28 -12.33 2.58 -2.42
CA GLU A 28 -12.75 1.48 -1.53
C GLU A 28 -11.74 0.33 -1.52
N LYS A 29 -11.20 -0.03 -2.70
CA LYS A 29 -10.37 -1.22 -2.90
C LYS A 29 -9.18 -0.94 -3.79
N VAL A 30 -8.04 -1.55 -3.47
CA VAL A 30 -6.81 -1.52 -4.26
C VAL A 30 -6.43 -2.93 -4.67
N TYR A 31 -6.15 -3.12 -5.96
CA TYR A 31 -5.60 -4.37 -6.48
C TYR A 31 -4.12 -4.20 -6.76
N ILE A 32 -3.28 -4.98 -6.08
CA ILE A 32 -1.83 -5.00 -6.29
C ILE A 32 -1.47 -6.27 -7.06
N ARG A 33 -0.68 -6.13 -8.11
CA ARG A 33 -0.20 -7.26 -8.91
C ARG A 33 1.03 -7.90 -8.28
N ASP A 34 0.94 -9.16 -7.90
CA ASP A 34 2.04 -9.93 -7.30
C ASP A 34 2.81 -10.78 -8.33
N THR A 35 2.13 -11.27 -9.37
CA THR A 35 2.75 -11.94 -10.53
C THR A 35 2.08 -11.47 -11.82
N ILE A 36 2.41 -12.04 -12.98
CA ILE A 36 1.79 -11.59 -14.23
C ILE A 36 0.27 -11.84 -14.27
N ASP A 37 -0.19 -12.89 -13.59
CA ASP A 37 -1.58 -13.35 -13.61
C ASP A 37 -2.28 -13.25 -12.25
N GLU A 38 -1.54 -12.95 -11.17
CA GLU A 38 -2.09 -12.91 -9.81
C GLU A 38 -2.12 -11.49 -9.22
N TYR A 39 -3.21 -11.21 -8.52
CA TYR A 39 -3.49 -9.94 -7.87
C TYR A 39 -4.03 -10.17 -6.47
N ARG A 40 -3.59 -9.34 -5.53
CA ARG A 40 -4.16 -9.25 -4.19
C ARG A 40 -5.10 -8.05 -4.08
N GLU A 41 -6.28 -8.29 -3.52
CA GLU A 41 -7.22 -7.23 -3.15
C GLU A 41 -6.89 -6.73 -1.74
N ILE A 42 -6.86 -5.42 -1.57
CA ILE A 42 -6.72 -4.77 -0.27
C ILE A 42 -7.89 -3.80 -0.12
N LYS A 43 -8.60 -3.90 1.00
CA LYS A 43 -9.61 -2.89 1.35
C LYS A 43 -8.89 -1.67 1.89
N VAL A 44 -9.22 -0.50 1.36
CA VAL A 44 -8.61 0.76 1.83
C VAL A 44 -8.99 1.04 3.28
N GLN A 45 -10.16 0.55 3.72
CA GLN A 45 -10.59 0.61 5.11
C GLN A 45 -9.57 -0.01 6.08
N ASP A 46 -8.93 -1.12 5.70
CA ASP A 46 -7.91 -1.78 6.54
C ASP A 46 -6.71 -0.86 6.77
N TRP A 47 -6.33 -0.05 5.78
CA TRP A 47 -5.26 0.95 5.95
C TRP A 47 -5.66 2.11 6.84
N ILE A 48 -6.95 2.46 6.91
CA ILE A 48 -7.45 3.51 7.81
C ILE A 48 -7.44 2.97 9.24
N GLU A 49 -7.92 1.74 9.46
CA GLU A 49 -7.97 1.13 10.79
C GLU A 49 -6.58 0.89 11.37
N ASP A 50 -5.61 0.49 10.53
CA ASP A 50 -4.22 0.24 10.91
C ASP A 50 -3.32 1.50 10.82
N ASP A 51 -3.88 2.69 10.55
CA ASP A 51 -3.08 3.92 10.40
C ASP A 51 -2.53 4.40 11.78
N GLU A 52 -1.24 4.17 12.03
CA GLU A 52 -0.55 4.60 13.26
C GLU A 52 -0.59 6.13 13.50
N SER A 53 -0.86 6.95 12.47
CA SER A 53 -1.02 8.39 12.65
C SER A 53 -2.34 8.75 13.36
N LEU A 54 -3.37 7.89 13.28
CA LEU A 54 -4.58 8.01 14.10
C LEU A 54 -4.28 7.78 15.59
N ALA A 55 -3.26 6.98 15.89
CA ALA A 55 -2.75 6.80 17.25
C ALA A 55 -1.81 7.93 17.71
N GLY A 56 -1.66 9.01 16.93
CA GLY A 56 -0.85 10.18 17.29
C GLY A 56 0.66 9.97 17.18
N LYS A 57 1.13 8.87 16.57
CA LYS A 57 2.54 8.66 16.28
C LYS A 57 2.88 9.19 14.90
N PHE A 58 3.46 10.39 14.86
CA PHE A 58 4.05 10.96 13.66
C PHE A 58 5.51 10.50 13.54
N GLY A 59 5.73 9.28 13.03
CA GLY A 59 7.07 8.79 12.68
C GLY A 59 7.24 8.79 11.16
N TYR A 60 8.23 9.56 10.67
CA TYR A 60 8.80 9.41 9.32
C TYR A 60 10.14 8.70 9.42
#